data_AF-A0AAJ5X689-F1
#
_entry.id   AF-A0AAJ5X689-F1
#
_cell.length_a   1.000
_cell.length_b   1.000
_cell.length_c   1.000
_cell.angle_alpha   90.00
_cell.angle_beta   90.00
_cell.angle_gamma   90.00
#
_symmetry.space_group_name_H-M   'P 1'
#
loop_
_entity.id
_entity.type
_entity.pdbx_description
1 polymer ?
#
loop_
_entity_poly.entity_id
_entity_poly.type
_entity_poly.pdbx_seq_one_letter_code
_entity_poly.pdbx_strand_id
1 'polypeptide(L)'
;MLAKLPDRPKDAGWLDDDERALVERRLAEDRAGNAAHRQSHTLRHVFTDWRVWAAGLADFSRGVYANALNYWLPTIVQEIGIPKNDYFLVGLVSMIPWGIGAIAMVLVAWSSDRTGERRWHAIGSSLVAALGCVLLAVAGHSAVVSVLALAMVAAGGLAWLAVFWTLPTAFLSGIAAAAGIGWINAISQLGGFVGPDMLGRLRGANEGDNSLAFLILAGVALVVTGLTYALSRQPRPTSPSGAR
;
A
#
# COMPACT_ATOMS: atom_id res chain seq x y z
N MET A 1 21.85 8.03 -9.93
CA MET A 1 21.57 7.29 -11.19
C MET A 1 20.56 7.98 -12.12
N LEU A 2 20.23 9.28 -11.92
CA LEU A 2 19.28 10.01 -12.79
C LEU A 2 19.92 10.69 -14.02
N ALA A 3 21.25 10.70 -14.14
CA ALA A 3 21.97 11.37 -15.24
C ALA A 3 22.10 10.53 -16.53
N LYS A 4 21.57 9.30 -16.56
CA LYS A 4 21.68 8.37 -17.71
C LYS A 4 20.34 8.02 -18.36
N LEU A 5 19.23 8.62 -17.91
CA LEU A 5 17.92 8.44 -18.52
C LEU A 5 17.65 9.65 -19.44
N PRO A 6 17.62 9.46 -20.78
CA PRO A 6 17.29 10.52 -21.72
C PRO A 6 15.82 10.95 -21.53
N ASP A 7 15.59 12.25 -21.39
CA ASP A 7 14.27 12.83 -21.13
C ASP A 7 13.27 12.63 -22.29
N ARG A 8 13.77 12.31 -23.48
CA ARG A 8 12.96 12.09 -24.68
C ARG A 8 13.50 10.90 -25.48
N PRO A 9 12.63 10.14 -26.17
CA PRO A 9 13.05 9.02 -27.03
C PRO A 9 14.09 9.40 -28.08
N LYS A 10 14.02 10.65 -28.59
CA LYS A 10 15.00 11.21 -29.52
C LYS A 10 16.42 11.33 -28.95
N ASP A 11 16.55 11.38 -27.62
CA ASP A 11 17.83 11.56 -26.93
C ASP A 11 18.42 10.20 -26.49
N ALA A 12 17.75 9.08 -26.82
CA ALA A 12 18.17 7.74 -26.50
C ALA A 12 19.00 7.12 -27.63
N GLY A 13 20.33 7.11 -27.45
CA GLY A 13 21.28 6.56 -28.43
C GLY A 13 21.28 5.03 -28.58
N TRP A 14 20.44 4.30 -27.84
CA TRP A 14 20.31 2.84 -27.93
C TRP A 14 19.10 2.38 -28.73
N LEU A 15 18.24 3.31 -29.19
CA LEU A 15 17.04 3.03 -29.98
C LEU A 15 17.37 3.26 -31.46
N ASP A 16 17.07 2.24 -32.28
CA ASP A 16 17.16 2.34 -33.73
C ASP A 16 16.06 3.28 -34.27
N ASP A 17 16.21 3.79 -35.50
CA ASP A 17 15.31 4.83 -36.02
C ASP A 17 13.85 4.34 -36.14
N ASP A 18 13.64 3.07 -36.47
CA ASP A 18 12.31 2.43 -36.51
C ASP A 18 11.69 2.27 -35.11
N GLU A 19 12.49 1.89 -34.10
CA GLU A 19 12.04 1.76 -32.72
C GLU A 19 11.72 3.14 -32.11
N ARG A 20 12.53 4.16 -32.46
CA ARG A 20 12.30 5.55 -32.06
C ARG A 20 10.99 6.07 -32.64
N ALA A 21 10.74 5.84 -33.93
CA ALA A 21 9.49 6.20 -34.59
C ALA A 21 8.27 5.48 -33.96
N LEU A 22 8.42 4.20 -33.61
CA LEU A 22 7.39 3.44 -32.90
C LEU A 22 7.09 4.00 -31.50
N VAL A 23 8.12 4.33 -30.73
CA VAL A 23 7.98 4.93 -29.39
C VAL A 23 7.36 6.31 -29.47
N GLU A 24 7.77 7.15 -30.42
CA GLU A 24 7.19 8.48 -30.64
C GLU A 24 5.73 8.40 -31.07
N ARG A 25 5.38 7.46 -31.95
CA ARG A 25 4.00 7.21 -32.35
C ARG A 25 3.15 6.75 -31.17
N ARG A 26 3.63 5.80 -30.35
CA ARG A 26 2.92 5.36 -29.13
C ARG A 26 2.77 6.49 -28.12
N LEU A 27 3.79 7.34 -27.95
CA LEU A 27 3.70 8.52 -27.10
C LEU A 27 2.75 9.58 -27.66
N ALA A 28 2.65 9.72 -28.98
CA ALA A 28 1.69 10.61 -29.62
C ALA A 28 0.26 10.09 -29.47
N GLU A 29 0.04 8.78 -29.66
CA GLU A 29 -1.22 8.09 -29.42
C GLU A 29 -1.63 8.19 -27.95
N ASP A 30 -0.71 7.98 -27.01
CA ASP A 30 -0.94 8.11 -25.57
C ASP A 30 -1.21 9.58 -25.18
N ARG A 31 -0.46 10.56 -25.74
CA ARG A 31 -0.74 11.98 -25.55
C ARG A 31 -2.07 12.42 -26.16
N ALA A 32 -2.51 11.82 -27.26
CA ALA A 32 -3.77 12.14 -27.92
C ALA A 32 -4.97 11.51 -27.19
N GLY A 33 -4.85 10.25 -26.76
CA GLY A 33 -5.83 9.58 -25.90
C GLY A 33 -5.94 10.23 -24.52
N ASN A 34 -4.82 10.69 -23.97
CA ASN A 34 -4.78 11.48 -22.74
C ASN A 34 -5.17 12.95 -22.96
N ALA A 35 -5.07 13.52 -24.18
CA ALA A 35 -5.53 14.87 -24.47
C ALA A 35 -7.07 14.99 -24.45
N ALA A 36 -7.79 13.94 -24.87
CA ALA A 36 -9.23 13.84 -24.63
C ALA A 36 -9.56 13.82 -23.12
N HIS A 37 -8.65 13.32 -22.27
CA HIS A 37 -8.72 13.39 -20.81
C HIS A 37 -8.11 14.68 -20.19
N ARG A 38 -7.39 15.51 -20.97
CA ARG A 38 -6.81 16.80 -20.51
C ARG A 38 -7.86 17.89 -20.36
N GLN A 39 -9.03 17.72 -20.97
CA GLN A 39 -10.14 18.64 -20.79
C GLN A 39 -10.83 18.29 -19.45
N SER A 40 -10.50 19.05 -18.40
CA SER A 40 -11.32 19.30 -17.19
C SER A 40 -11.05 18.56 -15.85
N HIS A 41 -9.87 18.02 -15.57
CA HIS A 41 -9.52 17.80 -14.15
C HIS A 41 -8.98 19.08 -13.50
N THR A 42 -9.88 20.05 -13.29
CA THR A 42 -9.63 21.20 -12.42
C THR A 42 -9.20 20.69 -11.04
N LEU A 43 -8.26 21.35 -10.35
CA LEU A 43 -7.80 20.98 -9.00
C LEU A 43 -8.96 20.65 -8.04
N ARG A 44 -10.08 21.35 -8.18
CA ARG A 44 -11.32 21.11 -7.43
C ARG A 44 -11.86 19.68 -7.57
N HIS A 45 -11.74 19.08 -8.75
CA HIS A 45 -12.22 17.73 -9.03
C HIS A 45 -11.48 16.68 -8.20
N VAL A 46 -10.19 16.89 -7.89
CA VAL A 46 -9.41 16.00 -7.02
C VAL A 46 -10.05 15.86 -5.64
N PHE A 47 -10.56 16.98 -5.09
CA PHE A 47 -11.16 17.01 -3.76
C PHE A 47 -12.62 16.53 -3.74
N THR A 48 -13.28 16.39 -4.90
CA THR A 48 -14.64 15.84 -5.01
C THR A 48 -14.67 14.41 -5.52
N ASP A 49 -13.56 13.92 -6.09
CA ASP A 49 -13.48 12.56 -6.64
C ASP A 49 -13.38 11.54 -5.50
N TRP A 50 -14.43 10.72 -5.38
CA TRP A 50 -14.51 9.68 -4.37
C TRP A 50 -13.34 8.69 -4.43
N ARG A 51 -12.71 8.50 -5.60
CA ARG A 51 -11.59 7.58 -5.77
C ARG A 51 -10.34 8.07 -5.03
N VAL A 52 -10.14 9.39 -5.00
CA VAL A 52 -9.04 10.02 -4.23
C VAL A 52 -9.29 9.83 -2.74
N TRP A 53 -10.54 10.02 -2.30
CA TRP A 53 -10.93 9.78 -0.91
C TRP A 53 -10.82 8.30 -0.52
N ALA A 54 -11.25 7.37 -1.37
CA ALA A 54 -11.13 5.94 -1.13
C ALA A 54 -9.66 5.49 -1.10
N ALA A 55 -8.81 6.02 -1.98
CA ALA A 55 -7.37 5.76 -1.96
C ALA A 55 -6.72 6.34 -0.69
N GLY A 56 -7.07 7.57 -0.31
CA GLY A 56 -6.63 8.19 0.94
C GLY A 56 -7.06 7.40 2.18
N LEU A 57 -8.31 6.94 2.22
CA LEU A 57 -8.85 6.16 3.33
C LEU A 57 -8.24 4.74 3.38
N ALA A 58 -7.95 4.13 2.24
CA ALA A 58 -7.26 2.85 2.18
C ALA A 58 -5.83 2.98 2.73
N ASP A 59 -5.09 4.01 2.30
CA ASP A 59 -3.73 4.24 2.79
C ASP A 59 -3.69 4.69 4.26
N PHE A 60 -4.67 5.49 4.70
CA PHE A 60 -4.90 5.79 6.12
C PHE A 60 -5.12 4.52 6.94
N SER A 61 -6.03 3.65 6.51
CA SER A 61 -6.37 2.41 7.21
C SER A 61 -5.14 1.48 7.30
N ARG A 62 -4.35 1.40 6.21
CA ARG A 62 -3.04 0.73 6.24
C ARG A 62 -2.08 1.41 7.21
N GLY A 63 -2.05 2.73 7.24
CA GLY A 63 -1.30 3.53 8.20
C GLY A 63 -1.65 3.21 9.65
N VAL A 64 -2.93 3.06 9.97
CA VAL A 64 -3.42 2.74 11.33
C VAL A 64 -2.83 1.42 11.82
N TYR A 65 -3.04 0.30 11.11
CA TYR A 65 -2.55 -0.99 11.62
C TYR A 65 -1.03 -1.12 11.52
N ALA A 66 -0.40 -0.58 10.47
CA ALA A 66 1.04 -0.72 10.28
C ALA A 66 1.82 0.06 11.33
N ASN A 67 1.40 1.30 11.63
CA ASN A 67 2.07 2.11 12.64
C ASN A 67 1.73 1.62 14.06
N ALA A 68 0.49 1.21 14.33
CA ALA A 68 0.16 0.58 15.61
C ALA A 68 1.11 -0.59 15.92
N LEU A 69 1.30 -1.50 14.97
CA LEU A 69 2.23 -2.60 15.18
C LEU A 69 3.68 -2.15 15.21
N ASN A 70 4.11 -1.18 14.40
CA ASN A 70 5.50 -0.69 14.45
C ASN A 70 5.89 -0.19 15.85
N TYR A 71 5.04 0.65 16.46
CA TYR A 71 5.32 1.22 17.79
C TYR A 71 5.21 0.20 18.92
N TRP A 72 4.29 -0.77 18.80
CA TRP A 72 4.02 -1.74 19.86
C TRP A 72 4.73 -3.09 19.67
N LEU A 73 5.38 -3.31 18.53
CA LEU A 73 6.13 -4.52 18.22
C LEU A 73 7.17 -4.84 19.31
N PRO A 74 8.02 -3.90 19.78
CA PRO A 74 8.99 -4.21 20.83
C PRO A 74 8.30 -4.67 22.13
N THR A 75 7.17 -4.06 22.48
CA THR A 75 6.41 -4.44 23.68
C THR A 75 5.79 -5.82 23.53
N ILE A 76 5.20 -6.13 22.39
CA ILE A 76 4.65 -7.48 22.10
C ILE A 76 5.77 -8.52 22.19
N VAL A 77 6.96 -8.21 21.65
CA VAL A 77 8.14 -9.08 21.71
C VAL A 77 8.64 -9.29 23.14
N GLN A 78 8.55 -8.27 24.01
CA GLN A 78 8.87 -8.40 25.43
C GLN A 78 7.82 -9.24 26.19
N GLU A 79 6.54 -9.13 25.82
CA GLU A 79 5.44 -9.86 26.47
C GLU A 79 5.45 -11.36 26.19
N ILE A 80 6.01 -11.78 25.05
CA ILE A 80 6.16 -13.19 24.68
C ILE A 80 7.33 -13.92 25.38
N GLY A 81 7.93 -13.29 26.40
CA GLY A 81 8.94 -13.92 27.27
C GLY A 81 10.39 -13.48 27.03
N ILE A 82 10.63 -12.47 26.20
CA ILE A 82 11.97 -11.89 26.02
C ILE A 82 12.24 -10.88 27.15
N PRO A 83 13.36 -10.98 27.88
CA PRO A 83 13.67 -10.07 28.98
C PRO A 83 13.62 -8.59 28.52
N LYS A 84 12.88 -7.75 29.25
CA LYS A 84 12.72 -6.32 28.94
C LYS A 84 14.04 -5.54 28.89
N ASN A 85 15.06 -6.05 29.57
CA ASN A 85 16.37 -5.41 29.69
C ASN A 85 17.32 -5.82 28.54
N ASP A 86 16.95 -6.83 27.75
CA ASP A 86 17.74 -7.30 26.60
C ASP A 86 17.27 -6.62 25.31
N TYR A 87 17.62 -5.34 25.19
CA TYR A 87 17.27 -4.52 24.02
C TYR A 87 17.85 -5.07 22.72
N PHE A 88 19.00 -5.77 22.78
CA PHE A 88 19.63 -6.38 21.61
C PHE A 88 18.77 -7.53 21.08
N LEU A 89 18.34 -8.45 21.94
CA LEU A 89 17.50 -9.57 21.56
C LEU A 89 16.11 -9.11 21.09
N VAL A 90 15.51 -8.11 21.75
CA VAL A 90 14.24 -7.51 21.31
C VAL A 90 14.39 -6.93 19.89
N GLY A 91 15.49 -6.23 19.61
CA GLY A 91 15.80 -5.72 18.27
C GLY A 91 15.96 -6.83 17.23
N LEU A 92 16.73 -7.89 17.56
CA LEU A 92 16.97 -9.03 16.68
C LEU A 92 15.67 -9.77 16.34
N VAL A 93 14.77 -9.96 17.31
CA VAL A 93 13.48 -10.61 17.03
C VAL A 93 12.55 -9.67 16.25
N SER A 94 12.56 -8.38 16.57
CA SER A 94 11.76 -7.37 15.86
C SER A 94 12.16 -7.24 14.38
N MET A 95 13.41 -7.54 14.01
CA MET A 95 13.85 -7.48 12.61
C MET A 95 13.23 -8.59 11.75
N ILE A 96 12.83 -9.72 12.34
CA ILE A 96 12.35 -10.91 11.61
C ILE A 96 11.06 -10.58 10.83
N PRO A 97 9.99 -10.02 11.45
CA PRO A 97 8.80 -9.60 10.72
C PRO A 97 9.08 -8.63 9.57
N TRP A 98 9.91 -7.61 9.81
CA TRP A 98 10.23 -6.60 8.80
C TRP A 98 11.08 -7.17 7.65
N GLY A 99 12.02 -8.08 7.95
CA GLY A 99 12.81 -8.78 6.94
C GLY A 99 11.96 -9.67 6.04
N ILE A 100 11.05 -10.46 6.64
CA ILE A 100 10.06 -11.25 5.89
C ILE A 100 9.18 -10.32 5.04
N GLY A 101 8.75 -9.20 5.63
CA GLY A 101 7.91 -8.24 4.92
C GLY A 101 8.59 -7.59 3.73
N ALA A 102 9.88 -7.26 3.84
CA ALA A 102 10.67 -6.73 2.73
C ALA A 102 10.81 -7.75 1.58
N ILE A 103 11.05 -9.02 1.91
CA ILE A 103 11.11 -10.10 0.90
C ILE A 103 9.74 -10.26 0.23
N ALA A 104 8.65 -10.34 1.01
CA ALA A 104 7.30 -10.46 0.49
C ALA A 104 6.92 -9.29 -0.41
N MET A 105 7.30 -8.06 -0.03
CA MET A 105 7.08 -6.87 -0.84
C MET A 105 7.70 -6.99 -2.23
N VAL A 106 8.97 -7.42 -2.32
CA VAL A 106 9.67 -7.60 -3.60
C VAL A 106 9.03 -8.71 -4.44
N LEU A 107 8.72 -9.85 -3.81
CA LEU A 107 8.12 -10.99 -4.52
C LEU A 107 6.72 -10.66 -5.06
N VAL A 108 5.89 -10.00 -4.26
CA VAL A 108 4.54 -9.60 -4.66
C VAL A 108 4.59 -8.52 -5.73
N ALA A 109 5.46 -7.52 -5.61
CA ALA A 109 5.64 -6.50 -6.64
C ALA A 109 6.07 -7.12 -7.99
N TRP A 110 7.07 -8.00 -7.95
CA TRP A 110 7.55 -8.72 -9.14
C TRP A 110 6.45 -9.59 -9.78
N SER A 111 5.73 -10.37 -8.97
CA SER A 111 4.61 -11.20 -9.45
C SER A 111 3.48 -10.35 -10.03
N SER A 112 3.16 -9.24 -9.37
CA SER A 112 2.14 -8.28 -9.79
C SER A 112 2.47 -7.65 -11.15
N ASP A 113 3.73 -7.30 -11.39
CA ASP A 113 4.17 -6.75 -12.67
C ASP A 113 4.22 -7.81 -13.77
N ARG A 114 4.62 -9.05 -13.45
CA ARG A 114 4.65 -10.15 -14.41
C ARG A 114 3.26 -10.61 -14.88
N THR A 115 2.30 -10.67 -13.96
CA THR A 115 0.93 -11.15 -14.24
C THR A 115 0.00 -10.02 -14.71
N GLY A 116 0.32 -8.76 -14.39
CA GLY A 116 -0.56 -7.63 -14.59
C GLY A 116 -1.79 -7.63 -13.68
N GLU A 117 -1.93 -8.61 -12.77
CA GLU A 117 -3.07 -8.77 -11.88
C GLU A 117 -2.91 -7.96 -10.58
N ARG A 118 -2.55 -6.69 -10.72
CA ARG A 118 -2.22 -5.76 -9.62
C ARG A 118 -3.31 -5.73 -8.55
N ARG A 119 -4.59 -5.75 -8.95
CA ARG A 119 -5.73 -5.78 -8.03
C ARG A 119 -5.71 -6.96 -7.07
N TRP A 120 -5.40 -8.16 -7.56
CA TRP A 120 -5.49 -9.39 -6.77
C TRP A 120 -4.30 -9.52 -5.84
N HIS A 121 -3.13 -9.03 -6.27
CA HIS A 121 -1.95 -8.95 -5.43
C HIS A 121 -2.16 -7.98 -4.25
N ALA A 122 -2.75 -6.80 -4.49
CA ALA A 122 -3.08 -5.86 -3.43
C ALA A 122 -4.13 -6.44 -2.46
N ILE A 123 -5.24 -7.00 -2.98
CA ILE A 123 -6.28 -7.63 -2.16
C ILE A 123 -5.71 -8.77 -1.32
N GLY A 124 -4.97 -9.70 -1.94
CA GLY A 124 -4.33 -10.81 -1.26
C GLY A 124 -3.38 -10.36 -0.15
N SER A 125 -2.57 -9.34 -0.42
CA SER A 125 -1.65 -8.76 0.57
C SER A 125 -2.40 -8.19 1.78
N SER A 126 -3.48 -7.43 1.55
CA SER A 126 -4.31 -6.91 2.65
C SER A 126 -5.01 -8.01 3.46
N LEU A 127 -5.42 -9.11 2.82
CA LEU A 127 -6.00 -10.27 3.50
C LEU A 127 -4.98 -11.01 4.36
N VAL A 128 -3.73 -11.14 3.90
CA VAL A 128 -2.64 -11.70 4.69
C VAL A 128 -2.39 -10.84 5.93
N ALA A 129 -2.43 -9.51 5.80
CA ALA A 129 -2.33 -8.61 6.95
C ALA A 129 -3.50 -8.77 7.92
N ALA A 130 -4.74 -8.84 7.42
CA ALA A 130 -5.92 -9.06 8.26
C ALA A 130 -5.83 -10.39 9.02
N LEU A 131 -5.38 -11.47 8.37
CA LEU A 131 -5.18 -12.78 8.98
C LEU A 131 -4.09 -12.73 10.08
N GLY A 132 -3.00 -12.01 9.85
CA GLY A 132 -1.98 -11.77 10.88
C GLY A 132 -2.55 -11.07 12.12
N CYS A 133 -3.37 -10.03 11.93
CA CYS A 133 -4.04 -9.35 13.05
C CYS A 133 -5.01 -10.29 13.79
N VAL A 134 -5.77 -11.14 13.09
CA VAL A 134 -6.64 -12.14 13.74
C VAL A 134 -5.82 -13.15 14.53
N LEU A 135 -4.72 -13.66 13.98
CA LEU A 135 -3.83 -14.60 14.66
C LEU A 135 -3.23 -14.00 15.93
N LEU A 136 -2.84 -12.72 15.90
CA LEU A 136 -2.40 -11.99 17.10
C LEU A 136 -3.52 -11.92 18.16
N ALA A 137 -4.76 -11.69 17.73
CA ALA A 137 -5.88 -11.60 18.66
C ALA A 137 -6.20 -12.93 19.36
N VAL A 138 -6.20 -14.05 18.63
CA VAL A 138 -6.66 -15.35 19.16
C VAL A 138 -5.53 -16.22 19.72
N ALA A 139 -4.30 -16.01 19.25
CA ALA A 139 -3.17 -16.89 19.54
C ALA A 139 -1.86 -16.12 19.86
N GLY A 140 -1.95 -14.82 20.16
CA GLY A 140 -0.81 -13.96 20.52
C GLY A 140 -0.12 -14.27 21.84
N HIS A 141 -0.55 -15.30 22.57
CA HIS A 141 0.10 -15.76 23.80
C HIS A 141 1.35 -16.61 23.52
N SER A 142 1.45 -17.21 22.33
CA SER A 142 2.61 -17.99 21.92
C SER A 142 3.63 -17.10 21.22
N ALA A 143 4.90 -17.19 21.64
CA ALA A 143 5.99 -16.43 21.04
C ALA A 143 6.13 -16.70 19.54
N VAL A 144 6.10 -17.97 19.15
CA VAL A 144 6.24 -18.39 17.76
C VAL A 144 5.07 -17.87 16.92
N VAL A 145 3.84 -18.02 17.42
CA VAL A 145 2.65 -17.57 16.70
C VAL A 145 2.62 -16.06 16.56
N SER A 146 3.02 -15.33 17.60
CA SER A 146 3.09 -13.86 17.57
C SER A 146 4.09 -13.37 16.52
N VAL A 147 5.30 -13.94 16.49
CA VAL A 147 6.31 -13.56 15.49
C VAL A 147 5.84 -13.88 14.07
N LEU A 148 5.23 -15.04 13.85
CA LEU A 148 4.66 -15.40 12.54
C LEU A 148 3.52 -14.46 12.14
N ALA A 149 2.62 -14.15 13.06
CA ALA A 149 1.49 -13.28 12.82
C ALA A 149 1.95 -11.84 12.53
N LEU A 150 2.93 -11.33 13.28
CA LEU A 150 3.58 -10.03 13.01
C LEU A 150 4.25 -10.02 11.63
N ALA A 151 4.92 -11.11 11.25
CA ALA A 151 5.51 -11.24 9.92
C ALA A 151 4.44 -11.22 8.82
N MET A 152 3.27 -11.84 9.03
CA MET A 152 2.15 -11.76 8.10
C MET A 152 1.61 -10.33 7.97
N VAL A 153 1.48 -9.59 9.08
CA VAL A 153 1.04 -8.19 8.99
C VAL A 153 2.06 -7.32 8.27
N ALA A 154 3.35 -7.47 8.59
CA ALA A 154 4.43 -6.76 7.92
C ALA A 154 4.49 -7.09 6.42
N ALA A 155 4.39 -8.37 6.06
CA ALA A 155 4.37 -8.84 4.67
C ALA A 155 3.17 -8.29 3.91
N GLY A 156 1.95 -8.43 4.45
CA GLY A 156 0.75 -7.93 3.80
C GLY A 156 0.75 -6.42 3.65
N GLY A 157 1.16 -5.67 4.68
CA GLY A 157 1.20 -4.22 4.66
C GLY A 157 2.22 -3.64 3.67
N LEU A 158 3.44 -4.18 3.65
CA LEU A 158 4.49 -3.73 2.73
C LEU A 158 4.20 -4.15 1.28
N ALA A 159 3.75 -5.39 1.07
CA ALA A 159 3.37 -5.85 -0.26
C ALA A 159 2.19 -5.08 -0.84
N TRP A 160 1.18 -4.76 -0.01
CA TRP A 160 0.09 -3.88 -0.43
C TRP A 160 0.61 -2.50 -0.82
N LEU A 161 1.51 -1.89 -0.03
CA LEU A 161 2.07 -0.57 -0.31
C LEU A 161 2.80 -0.52 -1.66
N ALA A 162 3.55 -1.57 -2.01
CA ALA A 162 4.26 -1.66 -3.28
C ALA A 162 3.32 -1.67 -4.49
N VAL A 163 2.16 -2.33 -4.38
CA VAL A 163 1.20 -2.45 -5.48
C VAL A 163 0.20 -1.29 -5.49
N PHE A 164 -0.11 -0.71 -4.33
CA PHE A 164 -1.15 0.32 -4.14
C PHE A 164 -0.97 1.52 -5.07
N TRP A 165 0.25 2.05 -5.20
CA TRP A 165 0.52 3.26 -5.99
C TRP A 165 0.22 3.12 -7.48
N THR A 166 0.01 1.90 -7.97
CA THR A 166 -0.48 1.65 -9.33
C THR A 166 -1.97 1.97 -9.52
N LEU A 167 -2.75 2.07 -8.44
CA LEU A 167 -4.19 2.36 -8.50
C LEU A 167 -4.46 3.87 -8.65
N PRO A 168 -3.94 4.78 -7.78
CA PRO A 168 -4.18 6.22 -7.91
C PRO A 168 -3.65 6.79 -9.23
N THR A 169 -2.48 6.33 -9.65
CA THR A 169 -1.81 6.78 -10.88
C THR A 169 -2.56 6.36 -12.16
N ALA A 170 -3.49 5.41 -12.08
CA ALA A 170 -4.31 5.00 -13.21
C ALA A 170 -5.47 5.97 -13.51
N PHE A 171 -5.94 6.74 -12.52
CA PHE A 171 -7.04 7.69 -12.70
C PHE A 171 -6.66 9.15 -12.42
N LEU A 172 -5.43 9.40 -11.99
CA LEU A 172 -4.88 10.73 -11.79
C LEU A 172 -3.83 11.05 -12.86
N SER A 173 -3.97 12.18 -13.55
CA SER A 173 -3.01 12.64 -14.57
C SER A 173 -2.69 14.13 -14.44
N GLY A 174 -1.52 14.54 -14.93
CA GLY A 174 -1.09 15.95 -14.96
C GLY A 174 -1.04 16.62 -13.57
N ILE A 175 -1.47 17.89 -13.49
CA ILE A 175 -1.47 18.69 -12.25
C ILE A 175 -2.38 18.07 -11.17
N ALA A 176 -3.51 17.48 -11.57
CA ALA A 176 -4.43 16.80 -10.67
C ALA A 176 -3.78 15.59 -9.98
N ALA A 177 -2.81 14.94 -10.62
CA ALA A 177 -2.07 13.84 -10.00
C ALA A 177 -1.18 14.29 -8.84
N ALA A 178 -0.43 15.38 -9.01
CA ALA A 178 0.40 15.91 -7.92
C ALA A 178 -0.47 16.31 -6.71
N ALA A 179 -1.59 17.00 -6.96
CA ALA A 179 -2.54 17.39 -5.91
C ALA A 179 -3.20 16.17 -5.24
N GLY A 180 -3.63 15.18 -6.02
CA GLY A 180 -4.28 13.97 -5.51
C GLY A 180 -3.35 13.09 -4.70
N ILE A 181 -2.11 12.89 -5.15
CA ILE A 181 -1.09 12.14 -4.41
C ILE A 181 -0.76 12.87 -3.10
N GLY A 182 -0.58 14.19 -3.14
CA GLY A 182 -0.35 14.99 -1.94
C GLY A 182 -1.51 14.88 -0.95
N TRP A 183 -2.75 14.91 -1.43
CA TRP A 183 -3.95 14.75 -0.61
C TRP A 183 -4.07 13.36 0.02
N ILE A 184 -3.84 12.30 -0.77
CA ILE A 184 -3.80 10.91 -0.29
C ILE A 184 -2.76 10.77 0.82
N ASN A 185 -1.56 11.30 0.62
CA ASN A 185 -0.48 11.23 1.61
C ASN A 185 -0.84 12.02 2.89
N ALA A 186 -1.44 13.21 2.76
CA ALA A 186 -1.89 13.99 3.90
C ALA A 186 -2.92 13.22 4.76
N ILE A 187 -3.89 12.56 4.12
CA ILE A 187 -4.86 11.69 4.82
C ILE A 187 -4.13 10.52 5.49
N SER A 188 -3.20 9.87 4.79
CA SER A 188 -2.43 8.72 5.29
C SER A 188 -1.68 9.01 6.60
N GLN A 189 -1.07 10.20 6.71
CA GLN A 189 -0.32 10.61 7.90
C GLN A 189 -1.19 10.69 9.17
N LEU A 190 -2.49 10.99 9.04
CA LEU A 190 -3.42 10.92 10.17
C LEU A 190 -3.54 9.50 10.72
N GLY A 191 -3.49 8.49 9.84
CA GLY A 191 -3.57 7.08 10.22
C GLY A 191 -2.37 6.64 11.05
N GLY A 192 -1.19 7.19 10.74
CA GLY A 192 0.04 6.96 11.50
C GLY A 192 -0.03 7.48 12.93
N PHE A 193 -0.81 8.52 13.19
CA PHE A 193 -1.08 9.00 14.56
C PHE A 193 -2.18 8.19 15.25
N VAL A 194 -3.29 7.92 14.55
CA VAL A 194 -4.46 7.23 15.12
C VAL A 194 -4.13 5.80 15.55
N GLY A 195 -3.29 5.08 14.79
CA GLY A 195 -2.95 3.68 15.08
C GLY A 195 -2.38 3.46 16.48
N PRO A 196 -1.20 4.03 16.81
CA PRO A 196 -0.57 3.86 18.12
C PRO A 196 -1.40 4.38 19.30
N ASP A 197 -2.07 5.53 19.14
CA ASP A 197 -2.95 6.11 20.18
C ASP A 197 -4.16 5.20 20.46
N MET A 198 -4.83 4.72 19.40
CA MET A 198 -5.94 3.79 19.53
C MET A 198 -5.51 2.49 20.21
N LEU A 199 -4.40 1.88 19.77
CA LEU A 199 -3.92 0.63 20.37
C LEU A 199 -3.59 0.84 21.85
N GLY A 200 -2.94 1.96 22.20
CA GLY A 200 -2.61 2.28 23.59
C GLY A 200 -3.83 2.47 24.49
N ARG A 201 -4.85 3.18 24.03
CA ARG A 201 -6.10 3.37 24.77
C ARG A 201 -6.86 2.07 24.95
N LEU A 202 -6.94 1.25 23.90
CA LEU A 202 -7.61 -0.05 23.96
C LEU A 202 -6.89 -0.98 24.93
N ARG A 203 -5.56 -1.05 24.85
CA ARG A 203 -4.75 -1.84 25.79
C ARG A 203 -4.91 -1.36 27.23
N GLY A 204 -4.89 -0.05 27.46
CA GLY A 204 -5.07 0.53 28.79
C GLY A 204 -6.46 0.26 29.37
N ALA A 205 -7.51 0.28 28.54
CA ALA A 205 -8.89 0.00 28.95
C ALA A 205 -9.15 -1.48 29.24
N ASN A 206 -8.37 -2.39 28.66
CA ASN A 206 -8.51 -3.85 28.83
C ASN A 206 -7.40 -4.45 29.71
N GLU A 207 -6.89 -3.70 30.69
CA GLU A 207 -5.91 -4.17 31.68
C GLU A 207 -4.63 -4.78 31.06
N GLY A 208 -4.23 -4.32 29.88
CA GLY A 208 -3.07 -4.83 29.15
C GLY A 208 -3.37 -5.90 28.10
N ASP A 209 -4.61 -6.39 28.00
CA ASP A 209 -5.02 -7.30 26.93
C ASP A 209 -5.06 -6.59 25.56
N ASN A 210 -4.41 -7.21 24.58
CA ASN A 210 -4.28 -6.69 23.23
C ASN A 210 -5.28 -7.33 22.24
N SER A 211 -6.02 -8.39 22.65
CA SER A 211 -6.87 -9.14 21.74
C SER A 211 -7.94 -8.28 21.06
N LEU A 212 -8.64 -7.42 21.80
CA LEU A 212 -9.62 -6.50 21.22
C LEU A 212 -8.97 -5.53 20.22
N ALA A 213 -7.79 -5.00 20.57
CA ALA A 213 -7.07 -4.06 19.74
C ALA A 213 -6.65 -4.70 18.41
N PHE A 214 -6.16 -5.94 18.44
CA PHE A 214 -5.82 -6.71 17.24
C PHE A 214 -7.04 -7.07 16.38
N LEU A 215 -8.20 -7.37 16.98
CA LEU A 215 -9.45 -7.57 16.22
C LEU A 215 -9.90 -6.29 15.51
N ILE A 216 -9.80 -5.13 16.16
CA ILE A 216 -10.09 -3.85 15.53
C ILE A 216 -9.12 -3.59 14.38
N LEU A 217 -7.82 -3.84 14.56
CA LEU A 217 -6.83 -3.73 13.49
C LEU A 217 -7.09 -4.70 12.33
N ALA A 218 -7.60 -5.90 12.60
CA ALA A 218 -8.04 -6.83 11.56
C ALA A 218 -9.21 -6.25 10.76
N GLY A 219 -10.20 -5.65 11.45
CA GLY A 219 -11.30 -4.94 10.80
C GLY A 219 -10.81 -3.78 9.91
N VAL A 220 -9.86 -2.99 10.39
CA VAL A 220 -9.23 -1.91 9.62
C VAL A 220 -8.49 -2.47 8.39
N ALA A 221 -7.78 -3.60 8.51
CA ALA A 221 -7.15 -4.27 7.38
C ALA A 221 -8.20 -4.77 6.35
N LEU A 222 -9.37 -5.24 6.78
CA LEU A 222 -10.46 -5.59 5.88
C LEU A 222 -11.08 -4.37 5.18
N VAL A 223 -11.10 -3.20 5.83
CA VAL A 223 -11.48 -1.93 5.17
C VAL A 223 -10.51 -1.62 4.03
N VAL A 224 -9.20 -1.84 4.21
CA VAL A 224 -8.22 -1.72 3.11
C VAL A 224 -8.58 -2.66 1.96
N THR A 225 -8.92 -3.92 2.26
CA THR A 225 -9.35 -4.89 1.24
C THR A 225 -10.58 -4.40 0.48
N GLY A 226 -11.62 -3.95 1.18
CA GLY A 226 -12.86 -3.46 0.58
C GLY A 226 -12.67 -2.23 -0.29
N LEU A 227 -11.89 -1.25 0.16
CA LEU A 227 -11.58 -0.03 -0.60
C LEU A 227 -10.70 -0.34 -1.82
N THR A 228 -9.69 -1.20 -1.66
CA THR A 228 -8.84 -1.66 -2.77
C THR A 228 -9.70 -2.37 -3.83
N TYR A 229 -10.63 -3.21 -3.39
CA TYR A 229 -11.55 -3.91 -4.27
C TYR A 229 -12.47 -2.93 -5.02
N ALA A 230 -13.07 -1.96 -4.31
CA ALA A 230 -13.91 -0.93 -4.90
C ALA A 230 -13.18 -0.08 -5.95
N LEU A 231 -11.93 0.30 -5.66
CA LEU A 231 -11.06 1.01 -6.61
C LEU A 231 -10.72 0.15 -7.84
N SER A 232 -10.58 -1.17 -7.66
CA SER A 232 -10.20 -2.10 -8.73
C SER A 232 -11.34 -2.54 -9.66
N ARG A 233 -12.61 -2.31 -9.28
CA ARG A 233 -13.80 -2.73 -10.06
C ARG A 233 -14.12 -1.81 -11.24
N GLN A 234 -13.39 -0.71 -11.40
CA GLN A 234 -13.69 0.30 -12.40
C GLN A 234 -13.44 -0.23 -13.82
N PRO A 235 -14.44 -0.15 -14.74
CA PRO A 235 -14.26 -0.55 -16.13
C PRO A 235 -13.10 0.21 -16.76
N ARG A 236 -12.23 -0.49 -17.51
CA ARG A 236 -11.35 0.20 -18.46
C ARG A 236 -12.25 1.06 -19.36
N PRO A 237 -11.91 2.33 -19.63
CA PRO A 237 -12.65 3.10 -20.61
C PRO A 237 -12.67 2.28 -21.90
N THR A 238 -13.87 1.99 -22.41
CA THR A 238 -14.05 1.32 -23.69
C THR A 238 -13.32 2.16 -24.73
N SER A 239 -12.25 1.61 -25.33
CA SER A 239 -11.68 2.21 -26.54
C SER A 239 -12.84 2.42 -27.53
N PRO A 240 -12.93 3.59 -28.19
CA PRO A 240 -13.95 3.79 -29.20
C PRO A 240 -13.80 2.68 -30.25
N SER A 241 -14.82 1.84 -30.36
CA SER A 241 -14.94 0.90 -31.46
C SER A 241 -15.12 1.72 -32.73
N GLY A 242 -14.05 1.99 -33.46
CA GLY A 242 -14.16 2.72 -34.72
C GLY A 242 -12.87 3.30 -35.24
N ALA A 243 -12.07 2.47 -35.92
CA ALA A 243 -11.52 2.85 -37.21
C ALA A 243 -11.45 1.57 -38.05
N ARG A 244 -12.37 1.49 -39.02
CA ARG A 244 -12.28 0.56 -40.15
C ARG A 244 -11.06 0.90 -40.99
#